data_AF-F0WP17-F1
#
_entry.id   AF-F0WP17-F1
#
_cell.length_a   1.000
_cell.length_b   1.000
_cell.length_c   1.000
_cell.angle_alpha   90.00
_cell.angle_beta   90.00
_cell.angle_gamma   90.00
#
_symmetry.space_group_name_H-M   'P 1'
#
loop_
_entity.id
_entity.type
_entity.pdbx_description
1 polymer ?
#
loop_
_entity_poly.entity_id
_entity_poly.type
_entity_poly.pdbx_seq_one_letter_code
_entity_poly.pdbx_strand_id
1 'polypeptide(L)'
;MLKQCVHKLGLSYKSSAKTSIQSLSQHFRALCYVSTDTNVAIEKTVPIKSRTKLKIPSKRAAFLLLQLNNEQVEKSVVNKNIADFKPGDSVEVQFLLNRTVDKTRKTRGVVIARRNRGVASSFVIRNVCPSHFSL
;
A
#
# COMPACT_ATOMS: atom_id res chain seq x y z
N MET A 1 -11.56 -24.14 10.18
CA MET A 1 -10.48 -23.68 9.25
C MET A 1 -11.05 -23.72 7.84
N LEU A 2 -10.79 -22.72 6.98
CA LEU A 2 -11.48 -22.61 5.68
C LEU A 2 -10.56 -22.32 4.50
N LYS A 3 -10.60 -23.23 3.53
CA LYS A 3 -10.02 -23.08 2.19
C LYS A 3 -11.08 -22.45 1.28
N GLN A 4 -10.73 -21.34 0.64
CA GLN A 4 -11.29 -20.96 -0.67
C GLN A 4 -10.09 -20.75 -1.61
N CYS A 5 -10.32 -20.77 -2.92
CA CYS A 5 -9.28 -20.53 -3.92
C CYS A 5 -9.93 -20.24 -5.27
N VAL A 6 -9.56 -19.15 -5.94
CA VAL A 6 -9.73 -18.99 -7.39
C VAL A 6 -8.49 -18.28 -7.95
N HIS A 7 -7.94 -18.83 -9.03
CA HIS A 7 -6.79 -18.29 -9.75
C HIS A 7 -7.22 -17.30 -10.84
N LYS A 8 -6.28 -16.45 -11.25
CA LYS A 8 -6.43 -15.60 -12.44
C LYS A 8 -5.08 -15.32 -13.09
N LEU A 9 -5.07 -15.26 -14.41
CA LEU A 9 -3.90 -14.97 -15.23
C LEU A 9 -3.79 -13.45 -15.47
N GLY A 10 -2.56 -12.93 -15.52
CA GLY A 10 -2.26 -11.50 -15.72
C GLY A 10 -1.40 -11.23 -16.95
N LEU A 11 -1.12 -9.96 -17.23
CA LEU A 11 -0.20 -9.48 -18.28
C LEU A 11 0.56 -8.23 -17.81
N SER A 12 1.63 -7.86 -18.52
CA SER A 12 2.68 -6.93 -18.06
C SER A 12 3.24 -6.05 -19.20
N TYR A 13 3.76 -4.86 -18.90
CA TYR A 13 4.59 -4.06 -19.82
C TYR A 13 5.60 -3.14 -19.08
N LYS A 14 6.61 -2.62 -19.81
CA LYS A 14 7.79 -1.87 -19.29
C LYS A 14 8.14 -0.63 -20.14
N SER A 15 8.82 0.36 -19.54
CA SER A 15 9.69 1.39 -20.19
C SER A 15 10.57 2.06 -19.09
N SER A 16 11.88 2.38 -19.17
CA SER A 16 12.74 3.15 -20.11
C SER A 16 12.58 4.70 -19.99
N ALA A 17 13.61 5.58 -20.00
CA ALA A 17 15.06 5.47 -20.31
C ALA A 17 16.00 6.51 -19.54
N LYS A 18 17.13 6.97 -20.16
CA LYS A 18 18.31 7.75 -19.63
C LYS A 18 18.19 9.29 -19.86
N THR A 19 19.09 10.27 -19.56
CA THR A 19 20.58 10.46 -19.30
C THR A 19 20.84 11.43 -18.11
N SER A 20 22.04 11.89 -17.64
CA SER A 20 23.49 12.01 -18.01
C SER A 20 23.97 13.32 -18.73
N ILE A 21 25.28 13.68 -18.59
CA ILE A 21 26.08 14.92 -18.95
C ILE A 21 26.35 15.85 -17.72
N GLN A 22 27.57 16.13 -17.19
CA GLN A 22 28.84 16.80 -17.67
C GLN A 22 28.77 18.36 -17.71
N SER A 23 29.80 19.20 -17.44
CA SER A 23 31.20 19.08 -16.92
C SER A 23 31.82 20.48 -16.59
N LEU A 24 33.01 20.54 -15.95
CA LEU A 24 34.18 21.49 -16.06
C LEU A 24 34.01 22.98 -16.54
N SER A 25 34.79 24.02 -16.15
CA SER A 25 35.85 24.22 -15.12
C SER A 25 36.44 25.68 -15.13
N GLN A 26 37.33 26.00 -14.16
CA GLN A 26 38.45 26.99 -14.20
C GLN A 26 38.24 28.52 -13.94
N HIS A 27 39.30 29.12 -13.37
CA HIS A 27 39.69 30.55 -13.29
C HIS A 27 38.87 31.52 -12.38
N PHE A 28 39.44 32.57 -11.74
CA PHE A 28 40.79 33.18 -11.79
C PHE A 28 41.30 33.68 -10.40
N ARG A 29 42.45 34.40 -10.34
CA ARG A 29 43.20 34.80 -9.12
C ARG A 29 42.72 36.12 -8.46
N ALA A 30 42.94 36.24 -7.14
CA ALA A 30 43.49 37.45 -6.47
C ALA A 30 44.05 37.10 -5.07
N LEU A 31 44.98 37.90 -4.53
CA LEU A 31 45.57 37.74 -3.18
C LEU A 31 45.02 38.79 -2.20
N CYS A 32 44.99 38.45 -0.92
CA CYS A 32 45.38 39.37 0.18
C CYS A 32 45.89 38.53 1.36
N TYR A 33 46.91 39.03 2.08
CA TYR A 33 47.62 38.32 3.15
C TYR A 33 47.63 39.16 4.43
N VAL A 34 47.16 38.58 5.53
CA VAL A 34 47.47 39.01 6.91
C VAL A 34 47.54 37.75 7.76
N SER A 35 48.62 37.57 8.53
CA SER A 35 48.83 36.40 9.40
C SER A 35 48.50 36.71 10.85
N THR A 36 47.80 35.80 11.52
CA THR A 36 47.95 35.55 12.97
C THR A 36 47.70 34.08 13.25
N ASP A 37 48.75 33.36 13.64
CA ASP A 37 48.63 31.95 14.04
C ASP A 37 48.01 31.83 15.43
N THR A 38 46.71 31.62 15.51
CA THR A 38 46.02 31.13 16.71
C THR A 38 45.18 29.90 16.38
N ASN A 39 45.53 28.76 17.00
CA ASN A 39 44.76 27.54 16.91
C ASN A 39 43.50 27.61 17.78
N VAL A 40 42.53 28.43 17.35
CA VAL A 40 41.14 28.30 17.81
C VAL A 40 40.46 27.31 16.88
N ALA A 41 40.03 26.17 17.42
CA ALA A 41 39.41 25.11 16.63
C ALA A 41 38.17 25.66 15.90
N ILE A 42 38.19 25.60 14.56
CA ILE A 42 37.12 26.11 13.69
C ILE A 42 35.78 25.56 14.16
N GLU A 43 34.86 26.44 14.55
CA GLU A 43 33.46 26.11 14.64
C GLU A 43 33.02 25.60 13.27
N LYS A 44 32.80 24.28 13.18
CA LYS A 44 32.26 23.65 11.97
C LYS A 44 30.83 24.15 11.83
N THR A 45 30.66 25.24 11.08
CA THR A 45 29.37 25.82 10.70
C THR A 45 28.58 24.75 9.96
N VAL A 46 27.79 24.00 10.73
CA VAL A 46 27.13 22.78 10.25
C VAL A 46 26.27 23.19 9.05
N PRO A 47 26.54 22.67 7.84
CA PRO A 47 25.87 23.16 6.64
C PRO A 47 24.38 22.94 6.82
N ILE A 48 23.64 24.05 6.95
CA ILE A 48 22.21 24.03 7.29
C ILE A 48 21.50 23.30 6.16
N LYS A 49 21.25 22.00 6.36
CA LYS A 49 20.61 21.13 5.38
C LYS A 49 19.35 21.84 4.90
N SER A 50 19.35 22.23 3.63
CA SER A 50 18.27 23.00 3.04
C SER A 50 16.96 22.30 3.34
N ARG A 51 15.99 23.06 3.89
CA ARG A 51 14.73 22.49 4.42
C ARG A 51 13.90 21.94 3.26
N THR A 52 14.20 20.70 2.85
CA THR A 52 13.47 19.95 1.82
C THR A 52 11.99 20.02 2.17
N LYS A 53 11.20 20.69 1.32
CA LYS A 53 9.80 21.06 1.62
C LYS A 53 9.00 19.81 2.01
N LEU A 54 8.80 19.63 3.32
CA LEU A 54 8.10 18.46 3.85
C LEU A 54 6.67 18.45 3.30
N LYS A 55 6.12 17.26 3.04
CA LYS A 55 4.68 17.12 2.75
C LYS A 55 3.90 17.78 3.90
N ILE A 56 3.00 18.70 3.53
CA ILE A 56 2.01 19.32 4.43
C ILE A 56 1.43 18.24 5.35
N PRO A 57 1.25 18.46 6.67
CA PRO A 57 0.88 17.41 7.61
C PRO A 57 -0.31 16.54 7.17
N SER A 58 -1.35 17.14 6.58
CA SER A 58 -2.47 16.42 5.97
C SER A 58 -2.07 15.47 4.84
N LYS A 59 -1.20 15.91 3.91
CA LYS A 59 -0.62 15.09 2.83
C LYS A 59 0.32 14.00 3.35
N ARG A 60 0.90 14.15 4.54
CA ARG A 60 1.67 13.08 5.22
C ARG A 60 0.75 12.09 5.91
N ALA A 61 -0.26 12.55 6.66
CA ALA A 61 -1.23 11.71 7.34
C ALA A 61 -2.03 10.82 6.36
N ALA A 62 -2.52 11.39 5.25
CA ALA A 62 -3.22 10.64 4.21
C ALA A 62 -2.34 9.54 3.57
N PHE A 63 -1.04 9.79 3.42
CA PHE A 63 -0.09 8.80 2.91
C PHE A 63 0.16 7.67 3.94
N LEU A 64 0.34 8.00 5.22
CA LEU A 64 0.49 7.00 6.29
C LEU A 64 -0.77 6.12 6.44
N LEU A 65 -1.97 6.69 6.34
CA LEU A 65 -3.23 5.95 6.37
C LEU A 65 -3.35 4.96 5.18
N LEU A 66 -2.85 5.33 4.00
CA LEU A 66 -2.81 4.43 2.84
C LEU A 66 -1.82 3.27 3.06
N GLN A 67 -0.63 3.54 3.60
CA GLN A 67 0.35 2.49 3.94
C GLN A 67 -0.24 1.48 4.94
N LEU A 68 -0.82 1.97 6.05
CA LEU A 68 -1.45 1.13 7.06
C LEU A 68 -2.64 0.32 6.51
N ASN A 69 -3.38 0.85 5.53
CA ASN A 69 -4.45 0.10 4.86
C ASN A 69 -3.88 -1.10 4.07
N ASN A 70 -2.84 -0.86 3.27
CA ASN A 70 -2.20 -1.89 2.45
C ASN A 70 -1.60 -3.02 3.29
N GLU A 71 -0.82 -2.67 4.33
CA GLU A 71 -0.24 -3.65 5.25
C GLU A 71 -1.29 -4.59 5.88
N GLN A 72 -2.47 -4.05 6.22
CA GLN A 72 -3.54 -4.83 6.85
C GLN A 72 -4.31 -5.68 5.84
N VAL A 73 -4.36 -5.28 4.56
CA VAL A 73 -4.83 -6.13 3.46
C VAL A 73 -3.87 -7.31 3.27
N GLU A 74 -2.56 -7.05 3.18
CA GLU A 74 -1.54 -8.09 3.00
C GLU A 74 -1.59 -9.13 4.12
N LYS A 75 -1.58 -8.70 5.39
CA LYS A 75 -1.73 -9.56 6.59
C LYS A 75 -3.04 -10.38 6.56
N SER A 76 -4.11 -9.82 6.00
CA SER A 76 -5.41 -10.49 5.86
C SER A 76 -5.47 -11.52 4.72
N VAL A 77 -4.71 -11.31 3.64
CA VAL A 77 -4.69 -12.16 2.44
C VAL A 77 -3.72 -13.35 2.60
N VAL A 78 -2.57 -13.18 3.27
CA VAL A 78 -1.60 -14.28 3.51
C VAL A 78 -2.27 -15.50 4.18
N ASN A 79 -3.22 -15.26 5.08
CA ASN A 79 -3.94 -16.30 5.82
C ASN A 79 -5.20 -16.82 5.10
N LYS A 80 -5.56 -16.26 3.93
CA LYS A 80 -6.81 -16.51 3.23
C LYS A 80 -6.59 -16.45 1.71
N ASN A 81 -6.54 -17.62 1.08
CA ASN A 81 -6.64 -17.66 -0.37
C ASN A 81 -8.08 -17.22 -0.78
N ILE A 82 -8.16 -16.09 -1.47
CA ILE A 82 -9.41 -15.36 -1.78
C ILE A 82 -9.62 -15.37 -3.29
N ALA A 83 -10.86 -15.62 -3.69
CA ALA A 83 -11.24 -15.68 -5.09
C ALA A 83 -11.29 -14.30 -5.76
N ASP A 84 -10.89 -14.21 -7.04
CA ASP A 84 -11.05 -12.99 -7.83
C ASP A 84 -12.37 -12.99 -8.62
N PHE A 85 -13.46 -12.66 -7.92
CA PHE A 85 -14.84 -12.66 -8.43
C PHE A 85 -15.35 -11.25 -8.83
N LYS A 86 -16.34 -11.19 -9.71
CA LYS A 86 -17.02 -9.98 -10.21
C LYS A 86 -18.50 -9.95 -9.79
N PRO A 87 -19.17 -8.79 -9.89
CA PRO A 87 -20.63 -8.74 -9.99
C PRO A 87 -21.13 -9.58 -11.18
N GLY A 88 -22.20 -10.33 -10.98
CA GLY A 88 -22.71 -11.35 -11.92
C GLY A 88 -22.27 -12.78 -11.59
N ASP A 89 -21.16 -12.97 -10.86
CA ASP A 89 -20.66 -14.32 -10.54
C ASP A 89 -21.48 -14.99 -9.41
N SER A 90 -21.64 -16.31 -9.51
CA SER A 90 -22.17 -17.16 -8.45
C SER A 90 -21.08 -17.52 -7.43
N VAL A 91 -21.31 -17.23 -6.16
CA VAL A 91 -20.30 -17.42 -5.08
C VAL A 91 -20.91 -18.16 -3.90
N GLU A 92 -20.15 -19.11 -3.34
CA GLU A 92 -20.37 -19.66 -1.99
C GLU A 92 -19.44 -18.97 -1.00
N VAL A 93 -20.00 -18.42 0.08
CA VAL A 93 -19.26 -17.77 1.18
C VAL A 93 -19.50 -18.56 2.46
N GLN A 94 -18.45 -18.77 3.25
CA GLN A 94 -18.55 -19.43 4.56
C GLN A 94 -17.94 -18.53 5.65
N PHE A 95 -18.70 -18.30 6.72
CA PHE A 95 -18.39 -17.32 7.76
C PHE A 95 -18.75 -17.85 9.16
N LEU A 96 -18.03 -17.36 10.18
CA LEU A 96 -18.39 -17.58 11.58
C LEU A 96 -19.54 -16.64 11.94
N LEU A 97 -20.59 -17.16 12.61
CA LEU A 97 -21.77 -16.35 12.95
C LEU A 97 -21.48 -15.34 14.07
N ASN A 98 -20.76 -15.79 15.10
CA ASN A 98 -20.35 -14.99 16.26
C ASN A 98 -18.83 -15.17 16.49
N ARG A 99 -18.17 -14.23 17.20
CA ARG A 99 -16.76 -14.37 17.59
C ARG A 99 -16.54 -15.40 18.72
N THR A 100 -17.53 -15.60 19.59
CA THR A 100 -17.45 -16.44 20.80
C THR A 100 -17.90 -17.89 20.57
N VAL A 101 -18.48 -18.20 19.41
CA VAL A 101 -19.07 -19.52 19.12
C VAL A 101 -18.72 -19.93 17.70
N ASP A 102 -17.96 -21.01 17.53
CA ASP A 102 -17.46 -21.51 16.24
C ASP A 102 -18.54 -22.09 15.29
N LYS A 103 -19.80 -21.72 15.50
CA LYS A 103 -20.93 -22.08 14.63
C LYS A 103 -20.77 -21.39 13.28
N THR A 104 -20.17 -22.12 12.36
CA THR A 104 -19.90 -21.68 11.01
C THR A 104 -21.18 -21.81 10.16
N ARG A 105 -21.49 -20.78 9.35
CA ARG A 105 -22.58 -20.78 8.37
C ARG A 105 -22.03 -20.60 6.97
N LYS A 106 -22.78 -21.12 5.98
CA LYS A 106 -22.54 -20.95 4.55
C LYS A 106 -23.64 -20.06 3.96
N THR A 107 -23.41 -19.47 2.80
CA THR A 107 -24.44 -18.79 1.99
C THR A 107 -24.01 -18.86 0.52
N ARG A 108 -24.98 -19.07 -0.37
CA ARG A 108 -24.78 -19.20 -1.82
C ARG A 108 -25.65 -18.17 -2.54
N GLY A 109 -25.20 -17.67 -3.69
CA GLY A 109 -25.99 -16.78 -4.54
C GLY A 109 -25.16 -15.99 -5.52
N VAL A 110 -25.80 -15.05 -6.23
CA VAL A 110 -25.17 -14.20 -7.25
C VAL A 110 -24.70 -12.89 -6.62
N VAL A 111 -23.48 -12.46 -6.92
CA VAL A 111 -22.94 -11.17 -6.46
C VAL A 111 -23.57 -10.02 -7.24
N ILE A 112 -24.32 -9.14 -6.56
CA ILE A 112 -24.95 -7.96 -7.15
C ILE A 112 -23.93 -6.83 -7.32
N ALA A 113 -23.07 -6.63 -6.33
CA ALA A 113 -22.14 -5.49 -6.27
C ALA A 113 -20.91 -5.81 -5.43
N ARG A 114 -19.76 -5.23 -5.80
CA ARG A 114 -18.46 -5.34 -5.10
C ARG A 114 -17.90 -3.93 -4.87
N ARG A 115 -17.40 -3.64 -3.66
CA ARG A 115 -16.76 -2.39 -3.25
C ARG A 115 -15.32 -2.67 -2.81
N ASN A 116 -14.34 -2.16 -3.56
CA ASN A 116 -12.93 -2.35 -3.24
C ASN A 116 -12.39 -1.14 -2.46
N ARG A 117 -12.25 -1.28 -1.13
CA ARG A 117 -11.73 -0.25 -0.20
C ARG A 117 -10.64 -0.81 0.71
N GLY A 118 -9.78 -1.68 0.16
CA GLY A 118 -8.77 -2.44 0.91
C GLY A 118 -9.39 -3.24 2.05
N VAL A 119 -8.98 -2.96 3.28
CA VAL A 119 -9.50 -3.62 4.50
C VAL A 119 -11.03 -3.55 4.61
N ALA A 120 -11.63 -2.42 4.22
CA ALA A 120 -13.08 -2.19 4.25
C ALA A 120 -13.79 -2.61 2.94
N SER A 121 -13.22 -3.56 2.21
CA SER A 121 -13.86 -4.14 1.03
C SER A 121 -15.09 -4.96 1.41
N SER A 122 -16.12 -4.91 0.57
CA SER A 122 -17.42 -5.54 0.84
C SER A 122 -18.14 -5.87 -0.46
N PHE A 123 -19.06 -6.84 -0.42
CA PHE A 123 -19.87 -7.23 -1.57
C PHE A 123 -21.25 -7.68 -1.10
N VAL A 124 -22.23 -7.69 -2.02
CA VAL A 124 -23.63 -8.02 -1.74
C VAL A 124 -24.03 -9.22 -2.59
N ILE A 125 -24.60 -10.25 -1.96
CA ILE A 125 -25.10 -11.46 -2.62
C ILE A 125 -26.63 -11.44 -2.62
N ARG A 126 -27.26 -11.76 -3.76
CA ARG A 126 -28.66 -12.18 -3.80
C ARG A 126 -28.72 -13.70 -3.65
N ASN A 127 -29.24 -14.19 -2.53
CA ASN A 127 -29.58 -15.62 -2.45
C ASN A 127 -30.76 -15.88 -3.39
N VAL A 128 -30.58 -16.83 -4.32
CA VAL A 128 -31.57 -17.22 -5.34
C VAL A 128 -32.32 -18.52 -4.99
N CYS A 129 -31.94 -19.22 -3.91
CA CYS A 129 -32.65 -20.40 -3.43
C CYS A 129 -32.56 -20.52 -1.89
N PRO A 130 -33.59 -20.11 -1.14
CA PRO A 130 -33.60 -20.21 0.33
C PRO A 130 -33.73 -21.64 0.88
N SER A 131 -34.32 -22.55 0.11
CA SER A 131 -34.86 -23.83 0.62
C SER A 131 -33.84 -24.94 0.87
N HIS A 132 -32.61 -24.81 0.37
CA HIS A 132 -31.61 -25.88 0.45
C HIS A 132 -30.59 -25.68 1.59
N PHE A 133 -31.06 -25.59 2.84
CA PHE A 133 -30.21 -25.17 3.98
C PHE A 133 -30.34 -25.90 5.33
N SER A 134 -30.74 -27.17 5.35
CA SER A 134 -30.60 -28.02 6.54
C SER A 134 -30.49 -29.52 6.25
N LEU A 135 -29.26 -29.98 6.08
CA LEU A 135 -28.73 -31.29 6.51
C LEU A 135 -27.31 -31.05 7.05
#